data_AF-A0A4Q4CPI1-F1
#
_entry.id   AF-A0A4Q4CPI1-F1
#
_cell.length_a   1.000
_cell.length_b   1.000
_cell.length_c   1.000
_cell.angle_alpha   90.00
_cell.angle_beta   90.00
_cell.angle_gamma   90.00
#
_symmetry.space_group_name_H-M   'P 1'
#
loop_
_entity.id
_entity.type
_entity.pdbx_description
1 polymer ?
#
loop_
_entity_poly.entity_id
_entity_poly.type
_entity_poly.pdbx_seq_one_letter_code
_entity_poly.pdbx_strand_id
1 'polypeptide(L)'
;MGASGLVRSTDDDHAAFERPQRRTRPRTKDRPSYADADIATVITIDRGRYTLDVDGRVVTAMKSRSIGRQGVVVGDEVKVVGDVTGTQGSLARIVEVEPRRNVLRRTADDDDPIERVVVANADQLVVVTALADPPPRAGLVDRCLVAAFDAGMDPVVCLTKADLGDPTEMLHLLEPLDVRTVVTQRGGDLDEIRAVLA
;
A
#
# COMPACT_ATOMS: atom_id res chain seq x y z
N MET A 1 -32.12 68.06 -58.07
CA MET A 1 -32.74 66.75 -57.74
C MET A 1 -31.69 65.68 -57.93
N GLY A 2 -31.15 65.15 -56.83
CA GLY A 2 -30.22 64.03 -56.81
C GLY A 2 -30.29 63.44 -55.42
N ALA A 3 -30.91 62.27 -55.31
CA ALA A 3 -31.29 61.66 -54.05
C ALA A 3 -30.07 61.26 -53.22
N SER A 4 -29.98 61.83 -52.03
CA SER A 4 -29.18 61.34 -50.90
C SER A 4 -29.97 60.24 -50.21
N GLY A 5 -29.35 59.10 -49.92
CA GLY A 5 -30.05 57.96 -49.33
C GLY A 5 -29.14 56.80 -48.91
N LEU A 6 -28.39 57.02 -47.83
CA LEU A 6 -28.01 56.07 -46.78
C LEU A 6 -27.55 54.64 -47.18
N VAL A 7 -26.23 54.43 -47.17
CA VAL A 7 -25.64 53.10 -46.99
C VAL A 7 -25.86 52.69 -45.53
N ARG A 8 -26.75 51.73 -45.26
CA ARG A 8 -26.82 51.07 -43.95
C ARG A 8 -25.67 50.06 -43.87
N SER A 9 -24.60 50.44 -43.17
CA SER A 9 -23.65 49.48 -42.60
C SER A 9 -24.40 48.71 -41.52
N THR A 10 -24.69 47.44 -41.77
CA THR A 10 -25.01 46.50 -40.68
C THR A 10 -23.68 46.06 -40.10
N ASP A 11 -23.08 46.89 -39.25
CA ASP A 11 -22.03 46.46 -38.34
C ASP A 11 -22.67 45.50 -37.35
N ASP A 12 -22.35 44.22 -37.51
CA ASP A 12 -22.79 43.14 -36.66
C ASP A 12 -21.98 43.21 -35.35
N ASP A 13 -22.37 44.12 -34.45
CA ASP A 13 -21.73 44.43 -33.16
C ASP A 13 -21.73 43.26 -32.15
N HIS A 14 -22.10 42.05 -32.58
CA HIS A 14 -22.14 40.84 -31.76
C HIS A 14 -20.94 39.91 -31.93
N ALA A 15 -20.03 40.17 -32.88
CA ALA A 15 -18.84 39.34 -33.09
C ALA A 15 -17.77 39.44 -31.97
N ALA A 16 -17.86 40.45 -31.09
CA ALA A 16 -16.82 40.73 -30.08
C ALA A 16 -16.97 39.95 -28.75
N PHE A 17 -18.05 39.16 -28.57
CA PHE A 17 -18.36 38.49 -27.30
C PHE A 17 -18.35 36.96 -27.36
N GLU A 18 -17.81 36.34 -28.41
CA GLU A 18 -17.60 34.90 -28.38
C GLU A 18 -16.54 34.55 -27.33
N ARG A 19 -16.96 33.81 -26.28
CA ARG A 19 -16.03 33.21 -25.34
C ARG A 19 -15.04 32.36 -26.15
N PRO A 20 -13.72 32.52 -25.97
CA PRO A 20 -12.76 31.69 -26.68
C PRO A 20 -13.10 30.22 -26.43
N GLN A 21 -13.32 29.47 -27.51
CA GLN A 21 -13.66 28.06 -27.42
C GLN A 21 -12.57 27.36 -26.61
N ARG A 22 -12.98 26.58 -25.59
CA ARG A 22 -12.07 25.88 -24.69
C ARG A 22 -11.26 24.84 -25.49
N ARG A 23 -10.10 25.26 -26.00
CA ARG A 23 -9.18 24.41 -26.73
C ARG A 23 -8.41 23.58 -25.71
N THR A 24 -8.87 22.37 -25.44
CA THR A 24 -8.09 21.40 -24.67
C THR A 24 -6.85 21.05 -25.51
N ARG A 25 -5.66 21.23 -24.93
CA ARG A 25 -4.45 20.70 -25.57
C ARG A 25 -4.68 19.20 -25.80
N PRO A 26 -4.44 18.67 -27.02
CA PRO A 26 -4.52 17.24 -27.26
C PRO A 26 -3.69 16.52 -26.20
N ARG A 27 -4.27 15.48 -25.59
CA ARG A 27 -3.55 14.69 -24.60
C ARG A 27 -2.33 14.09 -25.31
N THR A 28 -1.13 14.50 -24.91
CA THR A 28 0.11 13.90 -25.42
C THR A 28 0.03 12.40 -25.22
N LYS A 29 0.23 11.63 -26.30
CA LYS A 29 0.21 10.17 -26.26
C LYS A 29 1.48 9.60 -25.64
N ASP A 30 2.57 10.37 -25.66
CA ASP A 30 3.81 10.04 -24.97
C ASP A 30 3.61 10.18 -23.47
N ARG A 31 3.76 9.05 -22.77
CA ARG A 31 3.77 9.01 -21.32
C ARG A 31 5.13 9.51 -20.83
N PRO A 32 5.20 10.29 -19.74
CA PRO A 32 6.47 10.59 -19.11
C PRO A 32 7.15 9.28 -18.71
N SER A 33 8.44 9.12 -19.01
CA SER A 33 9.24 8.12 -18.32
C SER A 33 9.49 8.67 -16.92
N TYR A 34 8.84 8.11 -15.90
CA TYR A 34 9.09 8.46 -14.50
C TYR A 34 10.43 7.87 -14.02
N ALA A 35 11.46 7.89 -14.87
CA ALA A 35 12.76 7.30 -14.62
C ALA A 35 13.49 8.01 -13.48
N ASP A 36 13.33 9.34 -13.39
CA ASP A 36 13.94 10.18 -12.36
C ASP A 36 12.99 10.46 -11.18
N ALA A 37 11.91 9.68 -11.05
CA ALA A 37 10.98 9.82 -9.93
C ALA A 37 11.58 9.25 -8.64
N ASP A 38 11.29 9.87 -7.50
CA ASP A 38 11.72 9.37 -6.20
C ASP A 38 11.07 8.00 -5.94
N ILE A 39 11.79 7.13 -5.23
CA ILE A 39 11.29 5.82 -4.77
C ILE A 39 10.78 5.98 -3.34
N ALA A 40 9.67 5.32 -3.05
CA ALA A 40 9.04 5.36 -1.74
C ALA A 40 8.45 4.00 -1.37
N THR A 41 8.37 3.72 -0.08
CA THR A 41 7.66 2.54 0.45
C THR A 41 6.30 2.95 0.99
N VAL A 42 5.26 2.19 0.64
CA VAL A 42 3.90 2.46 1.13
C VAL A 42 3.75 1.94 2.56
N ILE A 43 3.51 2.84 3.52
CA ILE A 43 3.35 2.51 4.94
C ILE A 43 1.88 2.27 5.29
N THR A 44 0.99 3.19 4.88
CA THR A 44 -0.44 3.11 5.20
C THR A 44 -1.33 3.54 4.05
N ILE A 45 -2.54 2.99 4.02
CA ILE A 45 -3.57 3.31 3.03
C ILE A 45 -4.86 3.59 3.79
N ASP A 46 -5.38 4.82 3.65
CA ASP A 46 -6.65 5.22 4.23
C ASP A 46 -7.51 5.91 3.16
N ARG A 47 -8.57 5.22 2.71
CA ARG A 47 -9.60 5.76 1.81
C ARG A 47 -9.04 6.52 0.58
N GLY A 48 -7.98 5.99 -0.01
CA GLY A 48 -7.32 6.56 -1.20
C GLY A 48 -6.24 7.60 -0.92
N ARG A 49 -6.00 7.93 0.35
CA ARG A 49 -4.79 8.62 0.83
C ARG A 49 -3.74 7.59 1.18
N TYR A 50 -2.51 7.84 0.76
CA TYR A 50 -1.37 6.98 0.99
C TYR A 50 -0.36 7.70 1.86
N THR A 51 0.20 7.01 2.84
CA THR A 51 1.35 7.47 3.60
C THR A 51 2.56 6.69 3.14
N LEU A 52 3.61 7.41 2.77
CA LEU A 52 4.81 6.87 2.18
C LEU A 52 6.00 7.17 3.07
N ASP A 53 6.96 6.25 3.09
CA ASP A 53 8.32 6.51 3.53
C ASP A 53 9.18 6.85 2.31
N VAL A 54 9.76 8.04 2.31
CA VAL A 54 10.71 8.49 1.28
C VAL A 54 12.03 8.77 1.98
N ASP A 55 12.94 7.80 1.98
CA ASP A 55 14.23 7.89 2.67
C ASP A 55 14.11 8.33 4.15
N GLY A 56 13.19 7.72 4.90
CA GLY A 56 12.91 8.06 6.31
C GLY A 56 11.98 9.27 6.52
N ARG A 57 11.42 9.84 5.45
CA ARG A 57 10.49 10.97 5.50
C ARG A 57 9.07 10.50 5.25
N VAL A 58 8.17 10.87 6.15
CA VAL A 58 6.75 10.55 6.02
C VAL A 58 6.07 11.54 5.07
N VAL A 59 5.59 11.05 3.93
CA VAL A 59 4.95 11.86 2.88
C VAL A 59 3.53 11.40 2.63
N THR A 60 2.61 12.35 2.51
CA THR A 60 1.24 12.07 2.04
C THR A 60 1.19 12.05 0.52
N ALA A 61 0.56 11.02 -0.05
CA ALA A 61 0.39 10.89 -1.48
C ALA A 61 -1.03 10.47 -1.91
N MET A 62 -1.32 10.71 -3.17
CA MET A 62 -2.51 10.19 -3.86
C MET A 62 -2.09 9.28 -5.02
N LYS A 63 -2.89 8.24 -5.30
CA LYS A 63 -2.65 7.36 -6.44
C LYS A 63 -3.00 8.05 -7.77
N SER A 64 -2.12 7.93 -8.77
CA SER A 64 -2.46 8.31 -10.15
C SER A 64 -3.57 7.41 -10.72
N ARG A 65 -4.42 7.98 -11.59
CA ARG A 65 -5.46 7.23 -12.32
C ARG A 65 -4.90 6.18 -13.28
N SER A 66 -3.64 6.30 -13.67
CA SER A 66 -2.96 5.34 -14.56
C SER A 66 -2.65 4.01 -13.88
N ILE A 67 -2.57 3.97 -12.54
CA ILE A 67 -2.28 2.75 -11.80
C ILE A 67 -3.51 1.85 -11.83
N GLY A 68 -3.32 0.65 -12.40
CA GLY A 68 -4.36 -0.32 -12.72
C GLY A 68 -5.16 -0.82 -11.52
N ARG A 69 -6.05 -1.78 -11.81
CA ARG A 69 -7.02 -2.30 -10.83
C ARG A 69 -6.38 -3.11 -9.70
N GLN A 70 -5.20 -3.69 -9.92
CA GLN A 70 -4.42 -4.36 -8.88
C GLN A 70 -3.99 -3.40 -7.75
N GLY A 71 -4.02 -2.09 -8.02
CA GLY A 71 -3.87 -1.06 -6.99
C GLY A 71 -2.47 -0.96 -6.41
N VAL A 72 -2.40 -0.28 -5.27
CA VAL A 72 -1.22 -0.09 -4.43
C VAL A 72 -1.58 -0.70 -3.08
N VAL A 73 -0.68 -1.50 -2.50
CA VAL A 73 -0.83 -2.12 -1.18
C VAL A 73 0.26 -1.64 -0.22
N VAL A 74 0.09 -1.93 1.07
CA VAL A 74 1.15 -1.69 2.06
C VAL A 74 2.38 -2.52 1.70
N GLY A 75 3.56 -1.92 1.85
CA GLY A 75 4.85 -2.52 1.51
C GLY A 75 5.23 -2.42 0.02
N ASP A 76 4.35 -1.94 -0.86
CA ASP A 76 4.74 -1.65 -2.24
C ASP A 76 5.86 -0.61 -2.28
N GLU A 77 6.89 -0.89 -3.09
CA GLU A 77 7.83 0.11 -3.55
C GLU A 77 7.21 0.84 -4.75
N VAL A 78 7.23 2.17 -4.73
CA VAL A 78 6.51 2.97 -5.72
C VAL A 78 7.33 4.16 -6.18
N LYS A 79 7.14 4.54 -7.44
CA LYS A 79 7.65 5.82 -7.97
C LYS A 79 6.69 6.94 -7.65
N VAL A 80 7.25 8.05 -7.17
CA VAL A 80 6.48 9.21 -6.76
C VAL A 80 7.01 10.50 -7.36
N VAL A 81 6.08 11.41 -7.61
CA VAL A 81 6.37 12.76 -8.11
C VAL A 81 5.60 13.80 -7.30
N GLY A 82 6.03 15.05 -7.38
CA GLY A 82 5.41 16.16 -6.65
C GLY A 82 6.24 16.54 -5.43
N ASP A 83 5.58 17.03 -4.39
CA ASP A 83 6.28 17.46 -3.18
C ASP A 83 6.48 16.28 -2.21
N VAL A 84 7.73 15.79 -2.17
CA VAL A 84 8.18 14.70 -1.28
C VAL A 84 8.93 15.21 -0.04
N THR A 85 8.84 16.51 0.27
CA THR A 85 9.57 17.08 1.42
C THR A 85 9.02 16.62 2.77
N GLY A 86 7.75 16.19 2.82
CA GLY A 86 7.08 15.75 4.05
C GLY A 86 6.69 16.92 4.97
N THR A 87 6.77 18.15 4.50
CA THR A 87 6.35 19.33 5.26
C THR A 87 4.83 19.47 5.29
N GLN A 88 4.32 20.31 6.18
CA GLN A 88 2.88 20.53 6.26
C GLN A 88 2.35 21.08 4.94
N GLY A 89 1.42 20.34 4.32
CA GLY A 89 0.85 20.70 3.01
C GLY A 89 1.51 20.01 1.83
N SER A 90 2.60 19.27 2.04
CA SER A 90 3.20 18.44 0.99
C SER A 90 2.22 17.39 0.50
N LEU A 91 2.17 17.23 -0.82
CA LEU A 91 1.32 16.25 -1.49
C LEU A 91 2.04 15.68 -2.69
N ALA A 92 2.39 14.40 -2.58
CA ALA A 92 2.98 13.64 -3.66
C ALA A 92 1.91 12.87 -4.46
N ARG A 93 2.34 12.28 -5.57
CA ARG A 93 1.52 11.42 -6.42
C ARG A 93 2.28 10.15 -6.76
N ILE A 94 1.66 9.02 -6.47
CA ILE A 94 2.14 7.70 -6.89
C ILE A 94 1.86 7.54 -8.38
N VAL A 95 2.90 7.29 -9.17
CA VAL A 95 2.79 7.20 -10.63
C VAL A 95 2.98 5.79 -11.18
N GLU A 96 3.74 4.95 -10.45
CA GLU A 96 4.05 3.57 -10.83
C GLU A 96 4.28 2.74 -9.56
N VAL A 97 4.02 1.43 -9.65
CA VAL A 97 4.32 0.45 -8.61
C VAL A 97 5.45 -0.42 -9.14
N GLU A 98 6.53 -0.53 -8.38
CA GLU A 98 7.67 -1.36 -8.76
C GLU A 98 7.33 -2.85 -8.66
N PRO A 99 8.06 -3.73 -9.36
CA PRO A 99 7.84 -5.18 -9.28
C PRO A 99 7.93 -5.69 -7.84
N ARG A 100 6.89 -6.42 -7.40
CA ARG A 100 6.85 -7.01 -6.06
C ARG A 100 7.76 -8.23 -5.98
N ARG A 101 8.60 -8.29 -4.95
CA ARG A 101 9.47 -9.43 -4.63
C ARG A 101 8.66 -10.61 -4.11
N ASN A 102 7.70 -10.32 -3.23
CA ASN A 102 6.74 -11.27 -2.69
C ASN A 102 5.41 -10.57 -2.34
N VAL A 103 4.38 -11.37 -2.07
CA VAL A 103 3.08 -10.89 -1.62
C VAL A 103 2.42 -11.87 -0.67
N LEU A 104 1.87 -11.36 0.44
CA LEU A 104 0.95 -12.12 1.28
C LEU A 104 -0.47 -11.89 0.78
N ARG A 105 -1.17 -12.99 0.47
CA ARG A 105 -2.55 -12.95 -0.02
C ARG A 105 -3.50 -13.43 1.07
N ARG A 106 -4.66 -12.78 1.17
CA ARG A 106 -5.80 -13.36 1.87
C ARG A 106 -6.51 -14.28 0.89
N THR A 107 -6.59 -15.57 1.22
CA THR A 107 -7.36 -16.56 0.47
C THR A 107 -8.79 -16.06 0.30
N ALA A 108 -9.37 -16.31 -0.88
CA ALA A 108 -10.78 -16.08 -1.14
C ALA A 108 -11.63 -16.91 -0.17
N ASP A 109 -12.56 -16.27 0.52
CA ASP A 109 -13.61 -16.96 1.29
C ASP A 109 -14.83 -17.19 0.36
N ASP A 110 -15.79 -18.04 0.77
CA ASP A 110 -16.97 -18.38 -0.03
C ASP A 110 -17.78 -17.16 -0.53
N ASP A 111 -17.69 -16.02 0.18
CA ASP A 111 -18.40 -14.77 -0.14
C ASP A 111 -17.61 -13.80 -1.04
N ASP A 112 -16.29 -14.00 -1.21
CA ASP A 112 -15.44 -13.09 -1.98
C ASP A 112 -14.39 -13.85 -2.79
N PRO A 113 -14.65 -14.11 -4.09
CA PRO A 113 -13.77 -14.91 -4.94
C PRO A 113 -12.47 -14.19 -5.31
N ILE A 114 -12.25 -12.95 -4.84
CA ILE A 114 -11.08 -12.15 -5.19
C ILE A 114 -10.04 -12.26 -4.09
N GLU A 115 -8.95 -12.99 -4.38
CA GLU A 115 -7.74 -12.92 -3.58
C GLU A 115 -7.24 -11.47 -3.50
N ARG A 116 -7.12 -10.96 -2.26
CA ARG A 116 -6.60 -9.62 -2.01
C ARG A 116 -5.20 -9.72 -1.43
N VAL A 117 -4.27 -8.99 -2.04
CA VAL A 117 -2.95 -8.78 -1.46
C VAL A 117 -3.11 -7.94 -0.20
N VAL A 118 -2.61 -8.48 0.92
CA VAL A 118 -2.64 -7.83 2.24
C VAL A 118 -1.42 -6.93 2.39
N VAL A 119 -0.24 -7.47 2.04
CA VAL A 119 1.05 -6.77 2.08
C VAL A 119 1.95 -7.30 0.96
N ALA A 120 2.84 -6.44 0.45
CA ALA A 120 3.89 -6.79 -0.49
C ALA A 120 5.27 -6.54 0.12
N ASN A 121 6.29 -7.22 -0.42
CA ASN A 121 7.69 -7.00 -0.07
C ASN A 121 8.02 -7.10 1.43
N ALA A 122 7.32 -7.98 2.15
CA ALA A 122 7.61 -8.25 3.54
C ALA A 122 8.53 -9.48 3.63
N ASP A 123 9.58 -9.42 4.43
CA ASP A 123 10.56 -10.51 4.51
C ASP A 123 10.17 -11.57 5.55
N GLN A 124 9.40 -11.19 6.58
CA GLN A 124 9.06 -12.03 7.72
C GLN A 124 7.56 -11.96 8.07
N LEU A 125 6.97 -13.09 8.48
CA LEU A 125 5.62 -13.17 9.06
C LEU A 125 5.68 -13.64 10.51
N VAL A 126 5.33 -12.76 11.45
CA VAL A 126 5.20 -13.12 12.88
C VAL A 126 3.76 -13.52 13.19
N VAL A 127 3.55 -14.80 13.50
CA VAL A 127 2.28 -15.38 13.93
C VAL A 127 2.17 -15.28 15.43
N VAL A 128 1.42 -14.30 15.92
CA VAL A 128 1.22 -14.08 17.35
C VAL A 128 0.00 -14.86 17.85
N THR A 129 0.20 -15.76 18.80
CA THR A 129 -0.88 -16.52 19.45
C THR A 129 -0.71 -16.52 20.97
N ALA A 130 -1.81 -16.51 21.72
CA ALA A 130 -1.77 -16.61 23.17
C ALA A 130 -1.79 -18.06 23.64
N LEU A 131 -1.11 -18.35 24.75
CA LEU A 131 -1.13 -19.65 25.41
C LEU A 131 -2.41 -19.86 26.25
N ALA A 132 -3.02 -18.76 26.70
CA ALA A 132 -4.29 -18.77 27.43
C ALA A 132 -5.13 -17.51 27.15
N ASP A 133 -6.44 -17.63 27.37
CA ASP A 133 -7.44 -16.56 27.26
C ASP A 133 -7.37 -15.73 25.96
N PRO A 134 -7.52 -16.33 24.77
CA PRO A 134 -7.93 -17.72 24.51
C PRO A 134 -6.75 -18.69 24.33
N PRO A 135 -6.98 -20.02 24.44
CA PRO A 135 -5.97 -21.02 24.11
C PRO A 135 -5.57 -20.96 22.62
N PRO A 136 -4.34 -21.39 22.28
CA PRO A 136 -3.82 -21.28 20.94
C PRO A 136 -4.59 -22.19 19.98
N ARG A 137 -4.79 -21.72 18.75
CA ARG A 137 -5.47 -22.47 17.70
C ARG A 137 -4.45 -22.97 16.69
N ALA A 138 -4.03 -24.24 16.81
CA ALA A 138 -3.03 -24.85 15.93
C ALA A 138 -3.37 -24.64 14.44
N GLY A 139 -4.62 -24.88 14.04
CA GLY A 139 -5.04 -24.67 12.64
C GLY A 139 -4.98 -23.22 12.14
N LEU A 140 -4.94 -22.21 13.02
CA LEU A 140 -4.63 -20.84 12.60
C LEU A 140 -3.12 -20.71 12.30
N VAL A 141 -2.29 -21.22 13.21
CA VAL A 141 -0.82 -21.23 13.06
C VAL A 141 -0.44 -21.95 11.77
N ASP A 142 -0.95 -23.15 11.54
CA ASP A 142 -0.68 -23.95 10.33
C ASP A 142 -0.99 -23.17 9.05
N ARG A 143 -2.16 -22.54 8.97
CA ARG A 143 -2.55 -21.73 7.79
C ARG A 143 -1.64 -20.53 7.58
N CYS A 144 -1.23 -19.87 8.66
CA CYS A 144 -0.29 -18.75 8.57
C CYS A 144 1.10 -19.21 8.13
N LEU A 145 1.58 -20.35 8.63
CA LEU A 145 2.86 -20.93 8.21
C LEU A 145 2.83 -21.31 6.72
N VAL A 146 1.76 -21.97 6.26
CA VAL A 146 1.58 -22.27 4.83
C VAL A 146 1.59 -21.00 3.99
N ALA A 147 0.88 -19.95 4.41
CA ALA A 147 0.85 -18.68 3.70
C ALA A 147 2.22 -17.98 3.67
N ALA A 148 3.00 -18.06 4.75
CA ALA A 148 4.36 -17.51 4.79
C ALA A 148 5.28 -18.25 3.81
N PHE A 149 5.28 -19.58 3.85
CA PHE A 149 6.11 -20.39 2.96
C PHE A 149 5.73 -20.21 1.48
N ASP A 150 4.42 -20.16 1.15
CA ASP A 150 3.95 -19.88 -0.21
C ASP A 150 4.38 -18.48 -0.69
N ALA A 151 4.34 -17.49 0.21
CA ALA A 151 4.81 -16.14 -0.07
C ALA A 151 6.34 -15.99 -0.07
N GLY A 152 7.10 -17.03 0.31
CA GLY A 152 8.56 -16.94 0.46
C GLY A 152 8.99 -15.97 1.57
N MET A 153 8.21 -15.90 2.65
CA MET A 153 8.51 -15.12 3.87
C MET A 153 9.02 -16.05 4.97
N ASP A 154 9.91 -15.55 5.81
CA ASP A 154 10.39 -16.28 6.98
C ASP A 154 9.31 -16.27 8.08
N PRO A 155 8.75 -17.44 8.48
CA PRO A 155 7.76 -17.46 9.55
C PRO A 155 8.42 -17.46 10.93
N VAL A 156 7.79 -16.76 11.87
CA VAL A 156 8.12 -16.79 13.30
C VAL A 156 6.84 -17.00 14.08
N VAL A 157 6.81 -17.97 15.00
CA VAL A 157 5.68 -18.12 15.92
C VAL A 157 6.01 -17.43 17.23
N CYS A 158 5.18 -16.48 17.64
CA CYS A 158 5.30 -15.79 18.92
C CYS A 158 4.19 -16.28 19.85
N LEU A 159 4.57 -17.11 20.82
CA LEU A 159 3.69 -17.61 21.88
C LEU A 159 3.67 -16.59 23.02
N THR A 160 2.53 -15.96 23.23
CA THR A 160 2.34 -14.93 24.26
C THR A 160 1.64 -15.46 25.50
N LYS A 161 1.77 -14.74 26.61
CA LYS A 161 1.12 -15.04 27.90
C LYS A 161 1.58 -16.35 28.53
N ALA A 162 2.88 -16.64 28.49
CA ALA A 162 3.44 -17.81 29.19
C ALA A 162 3.30 -17.74 30.72
N ASP A 163 2.94 -16.57 31.27
CA ASP A 163 2.51 -16.42 32.67
C ASP A 163 1.16 -17.08 32.97
N LEU A 164 0.35 -17.38 31.94
CA LEU A 164 -1.00 -17.93 32.07
C LEU A 164 -1.17 -19.34 31.47
N GLY A 165 -0.24 -19.81 30.65
CA GLY A 165 -0.35 -21.10 29.98
C GLY A 165 1.01 -21.70 29.63
N ASP A 166 1.08 -23.03 29.59
CA ASP A 166 2.30 -23.78 29.28
C ASP A 166 2.54 -23.86 27.75
N PRO A 167 3.71 -23.42 27.23
CA PRO A 167 4.03 -23.51 25.81
C PRO A 167 4.37 -24.91 25.32
N THR A 168 4.63 -25.87 26.21
CA THR A 168 5.25 -27.17 25.88
C THR A 168 4.53 -27.92 24.75
N GLU A 169 3.20 -28.03 24.81
CA GLU A 169 2.41 -28.72 23.77
C GLU A 169 2.59 -28.08 22.38
N MET A 170 2.52 -26.74 22.32
CA MET A 170 2.67 -26.01 21.06
C MET A 170 4.10 -26.09 20.52
N LEU A 171 5.10 -26.02 21.40
CA LEU A 171 6.51 -26.18 21.01
C LEU A 171 6.77 -27.55 20.40
N HIS A 172 6.24 -28.63 21.01
CA HIS A 172 6.35 -29.98 20.45
C HIS A 172 5.66 -30.14 19.09
N LEU A 173 4.56 -29.43 18.85
CA LEU A 173 3.89 -29.43 17.53
C LEU A 173 4.73 -28.73 16.47
N LEU A 174 5.47 -27.68 16.84
CA LEU A 174 6.26 -26.86 15.91
C LEU A 174 7.68 -27.39 15.67
N GLU A 175 8.25 -28.14 16.61
CA GLU A 175 9.60 -28.70 16.54
C GLU A 175 9.92 -29.42 15.21
N PRO A 176 9.04 -30.29 14.65
CA PRO A 176 9.32 -30.96 13.38
C PRO A 176 9.36 -30.05 12.15
N LEU A 177 8.82 -28.83 12.26
CA LEU A 177 8.74 -27.87 11.16
C LEU A 177 9.96 -26.95 11.09
N ASP A 178 10.86 -27.02 12.08
CA ASP A 178 12.04 -26.15 12.22
C ASP A 178 11.71 -24.64 12.12
N VAL A 179 10.52 -24.26 12.62
CA VAL A 179 10.07 -22.88 12.63
C VAL A 179 10.57 -22.18 13.89
N ARG A 180 11.16 -21.00 13.71
CA ARG A 180 11.60 -20.18 14.83
C ARG A 180 10.41 -19.81 15.71
N THR A 181 10.50 -20.16 17.00
CA THR A 181 9.46 -19.90 17.98
C THR A 181 10.02 -19.07 19.12
N VAL A 182 9.29 -18.03 19.52
CA VAL A 182 9.65 -17.15 20.65
C VAL A 182 8.52 -17.22 21.68
N VAL A 183 8.87 -17.33 22.96
CA VAL A 183 7.91 -17.37 24.06
C VAL A 183 8.00 -16.09 24.88
N THR A 184 6.87 -15.42 25.08
CA THR A 184 6.78 -14.16 25.82
C THR A 184 5.69 -14.22 26.88
N GLN A 185 5.86 -13.41 27.91
CA GLN A 185 4.92 -13.28 29.03
C GLN A 185 4.79 -11.84 29.47
N ARG A 186 3.75 -11.54 30.23
CA ARG A 186 3.54 -10.18 30.76
C ARG A 186 4.69 -9.78 31.68
N GLY A 187 5.32 -8.65 31.37
CA GLY A 187 6.46 -8.14 32.15
C GLY A 187 7.75 -8.95 31.99
N GLY A 188 7.76 -9.94 31.08
CA GLY A 188 8.97 -10.66 30.71
C GLY A 188 9.88 -9.88 29.78
N ASP A 189 11.06 -10.45 29.52
CA ASP A 189 12.02 -9.93 28.56
C ASP A 189 11.48 -10.04 27.11
N LEU A 190 11.81 -9.04 26.29
CA LEU A 190 11.45 -8.95 24.88
C LEU A 190 12.68 -8.96 23.96
N ASP A 191 13.88 -9.18 24.51
CA ASP A 191 15.11 -9.10 23.74
C ASP A 191 15.19 -10.18 22.65
N GLU A 192 14.65 -11.37 22.90
CA GLU A 192 14.58 -12.43 21.88
C GLU A 192 13.72 -12.00 20.67
N ILE A 193 12.48 -11.53 20.90
CA ILE A 193 11.63 -11.09 19.79
C ILE A 193 12.19 -9.84 19.09
N ARG A 194 12.84 -8.94 19.84
CA ARG A 194 13.52 -7.78 19.25
C ARG A 194 14.69 -8.19 18.37
N ALA A 195 15.50 -9.16 18.79
CA ALA A 195 16.61 -9.67 17.98
C ALA A 195 16.13 -10.35 16.70
N VAL A 196 14.93 -10.96 16.73
CA VAL A 196 14.32 -11.57 15.55
C VAL A 196 13.77 -10.54 14.55
N LEU A 197 13.43 -9.34 15.02
CA LEU A 197 12.88 -8.24 14.22
C LEU A 197 13.93 -7.18 13.81
N ALA A 198 15.16 -7.31 14.30
CA ALA A 198 16.23 -6.33 14.11
C ALA A 198 16.90 -6.40 12.73
#